data_AF-A0A920AAG0-F1
#
_entry.id   AF-A0A920AAG0-F1
#
_cell.length_a   1.000
_cell.length_b   1.000
_cell.length_c   1.000
_cell.angle_alpha   90.00
_cell.angle_beta   90.00
_cell.angle_gamma   90.00
#
_symmetry.space_group_name_H-M   'P 1'
#
loop_
_entity.id
_entity.type
_entity.pdbx_description
1 polymer ?
#
loop_
_entity_poly.entity_id
_entity_poly.type
_entity_poly.pdbx_seq_one_letter_code
_entity_poly.pdbx_strand_id
1 'polypeptide(L)' 'MYDEDGNKYIDFVGSWGPMVLGHSNKQIIDAIKKQATKAISFGAPTKNELEIAKIIKNYFPSMEKIRMVNFWD' A
#
# COMPACT_ATOMS: atom_id res chain seq x y z
N MET A 1 -3.92 -2.72 19.24
CA MET A 1 -3.58 -1.28 19.29
C MET A 1 -3.56 -0.87 20.75
N TYR A 2 -2.70 0.06 21.14
CA TYR A 2 -2.62 0.58 22.51
C TYR A 2 -2.74 2.10 22.46
N ASP A 3 -3.44 2.69 23.41
CA ASP A 3 -3.37 4.14 23.64
C ASP A 3 -2.15 4.50 24.51
N GLU A 4 -2.03 5.78 24.84
CA GLU A 4 -0.95 6.32 25.67
C GLU A 4 -0.99 5.82 27.13
N ASP A 5 -2.17 5.41 27.62
CA ASP A 5 -2.39 4.86 28.95
C ASP A 5 -2.17 3.33 29.02
N GLY A 6 -1.88 2.70 27.87
CA GLY A 6 -1.64 1.26 27.77
C GLY A 6 -2.91 0.40 27.67
N ASN A 7 -4.08 1.01 27.44
CA ASN A 7 -5.30 0.27 27.19
C ASN A 7 -5.24 -0.42 25.83
N LYS A 8 -5.66 -1.69 25.78
CA LYS A 8 -5.63 -2.49 24.55
C LYS A 8 -6.96 -2.42 23.82
N TYR A 9 -6.90 -2.09 22.53
CA TYR A 9 -8.05 -2.01 21.64
C TYR A 9 -8.00 -3.05 20.52
N ILE A 10 -9.18 -3.56 20.17
CA ILE A 10 -9.45 -4.25 18.90
C ILE A 10 -9.90 -3.18 17.91
N ASP A 11 -9.11 -2.97 16.86
CA ASP A 11 -9.40 -1.98 15.83
C ASP A 11 -10.30 -2.59 14.75
N PHE A 12 -11.54 -2.10 14.66
CA PHE A 12 -12.50 -2.44 13.61
C PHE A 12 -12.56 -1.39 12.47
N VAL A 13 -11.88 -0.25 12.61
CA VAL A 13 -11.87 0.83 11.61
C VAL A 13 -10.94 0.48 10.45
N GLY A 14 -9.79 -0.14 10.73
CA GLY A 14 -8.88 -0.64 9.69
C GLY A 14 -8.42 0.45 8.71
N SER A 15 -8.13 1.65 9.24
CA SER A 15 -7.76 2.85 8.45
C SER A 15 -8.79 3.27 7.39
N TRP A 16 -10.07 2.95 7.59
CA TRP A 16 -11.14 3.18 6.61
C TRP A 16 -10.99 2.34 5.33
N GLY A 17 -10.42 1.13 5.44
CA GLY A 17 -10.34 0.14 4.36
C GLY A 17 -8.96 -0.32 3.87
N PRO A 18 -7.90 0.51 3.81
CA PRO A 18 -6.62 0.08 3.24
C PRO A 18 -5.89 -0.96 4.10
N MET A 19 -6.24 -1.10 5.38
CA MET A 19 -5.66 -2.12 6.28
C MET A 19 -6.40 -3.47 6.20
N VAL A 20 -6.76 -3.91 4.98
CA VAL A 20 -7.50 -5.16 4.75
C VAL A 20 -6.78 -6.41 5.29
N LEU A 21 -5.44 -6.39 5.33
CA LEU A 21 -4.61 -7.47 5.87
C LEU A 21 -4.20 -7.28 7.34
N GLY A 22 -4.80 -6.29 8.02
CA GLY A 22 -4.52 -5.95 9.41
C GLY A 22 -3.20 -5.19 9.63
N HIS A 23 -2.95 -4.87 10.91
CA HIS A 23 -1.78 -4.11 11.34
C HIS A 23 -0.49 -4.93 11.24
N SER A 24 0.57 -4.31 10.71
CA SER A 24 1.93 -4.87 10.65
C SER A 24 2.03 -6.27 10.02
N ASN A 25 1.28 -6.51 8.95
CA ASN A 25 1.38 -7.76 8.19
C ASN A 25 2.83 -8.00 7.73
N LYS A 26 3.42 -9.14 8.13
CA LYS A 26 4.83 -9.45 7.92
C LYS A 26 5.28 -9.33 6.46
N GLN A 27 4.46 -9.81 5.52
CA GLN A 27 4.81 -9.78 4.09
C GLN A 27 4.86 -8.34 3.55
N ILE A 28 3.92 -7.49 3.99
CA ILE A 28 3.89 -6.06 3.62
C ILE A 28 5.12 -5.35 4.18
N ILE A 29 5.42 -5.55 5.47
CA ILE A 29 6.56 -4.91 6.13
C ILE A 29 7.88 -5.33 5.47
N ASP A 30 8.06 -6.62 5.18
CA ASP A 30 9.26 -7.14 4.52
C ASP A 30 9.42 -6.55 3.10
N ALA A 31 8.34 -6.41 2.34
CA ALA A 31 8.35 -5.78 1.01
C ALA A 31 8.71 -4.29 1.06
N ILE A 32 8.13 -3.53 2.00
CA ILE A 32 8.43 -2.11 2.21
C ILE A 32 9.91 -1.94 2.58
N LYS A 33 10.42 -2.71 3.55
CA LYS A 33 11.82 -2.66 3.97
C LYS A 33 12.77 -2.95 2.80
N LYS A 34 12.47 -3.98 2.00
CA LYS A 34 13.28 -4.34 0.82
C LYS A 34 13.31 -3.25 -0.24
N GLN A 35 12.23 -2.48 -0.41
CA GLN A 35 12.21 -1.36 -1.35
C GLN A 35 12.91 -0.13 -0.78
N ALA A 36 12.69 0.16 0.51
CA ALA A 36 13.29 1.29 1.21
C ALA A 36 14.83 1.23 1.24
N THR A 37 15.43 0.03 1.26
CA THR A 37 16.89 -0.12 1.14
C THR A 37 17.45 0.23 -0.25
N LYS A 38 16.60 0.32 -1.27
CA LYS A 38 17.00 0.72 -2.62
C LYS A 38 16.79 2.22 -2.84
N ALA A 39 15.54 2.65 -2.78
CA ALA A 39 15.10 4.04 -2.71
C ALA A 39 13.57 4.08 -2.56
N ILE A 40 13.06 5.18 -2.01
CA ILE A 40 11.62 5.42 -1.84
C ILE A 40 11.03 6.13 -3.07
N SER A 41 11.83 6.93 -3.78
CA SER A 41 11.45 7.59 -5.03
C SER A 41 12.67 7.72 -5.94
N PHE A 42 12.46 7.53 -7.24
CA PHE A 42 13.52 7.63 -8.25
C PHE A 42 13.34 8.83 -9.19
N GLY A 43 12.23 9.57 -9.10
CA GLY A 43 11.91 10.67 -10.02
C GLY A 43 11.77 10.24 -11.49
N ALA A 44 11.68 8.94 -11.75
CA ALA A 44 11.58 8.34 -13.07
C ALA A 44 10.71 7.07 -13.01
N PRO A 45 10.06 6.68 -14.12
CA PRO A 45 9.22 5.49 -14.16
C PRO A 45 9.99 4.22 -13.79
N THR A 46 9.41 3.42 -12.91
CA THR A 46 10.00 2.16 -12.45
C THR A 46 9.26 0.93 -12.98
N LYS A 47 9.93 -0.23 -12.98
CA LYS A 47 9.29 -1.51 -13.31
C LYS A 47 8.10 -1.82 -12.38
N ASN A 48 8.19 -1.41 -11.11
CA ASN A 48 7.15 -1.65 -10.11
C ASN A 48 5.83 -0.97 -10.49
N GLU A 49 5.87 0.25 -11.04
CA GLU A 49 4.67 0.95 -11.52
C GLU A 49 3.97 0.18 -12.65
N LEU A 50 4.74 -0.36 -13.59
CA LEU A 50 4.21 -1.16 -14.69
C LEU A 50 3.60 -2.49 -14.19
N GLU A 51 4.24 -3.14 -13.22
CA GLU A 51 3.74 -4.39 -12.62
C GLU A 51 2.41 -4.15 -11.90
N ILE A 52 2.30 -3.09 -11.09
CA ILE A 52 1.05 -2.73 -10.41
C ILE A 52 -0.04 -2.38 -11.42
N ALA A 53 0.27 -1.59 -12.46
CA ALA A 53 -0.70 -1.24 -13.49
C ALA A 53 -1.27 -2.48 -14.22
N LYS A 54 -0.42 -3.48 -14.50
CA LYS A 54 -0.85 -4.76 -15.10
C LYS A 54 -1.76 -5.54 -14.17
N ILE A 55 -1.44 -5.60 -12.87
CA ILE A 55 -2.27 -6.29 -11.88
C ILE A 55 -3.66 -5.65 -11.83
N ILE A 56 -3.75 -4.31 -11.73
CA ILE A 56 -5.03 -3.61 -11.66
C ILE A 56 -5.85 -3.85 -12.93
N LYS A 57 -5.22 -3.75 -14.12
CA LYS A 57 -5.90 -4.01 -15.39
C LYS A 57 -6.45 -5.45 -15.48
N ASN A 58 -5.74 -6.42 -14.92
CA ASN A 58 -6.23 -7.81 -14.89
C ASN A 58 -7.49 -7.97 -14.03
N TYR A 59 -7.61 -7.22 -12.93
CA TYR A 59 -8.81 -7.22 -12.09
C TYR A 59 -9.96 -6.37 -12.67
N PHE A 60 -9.65 -5.35 -13.47
CA PHE A 60 -10.63 -4.47 -14.11
C PHE A 60 -10.42 -4.43 -15.63
N PRO A 61 -10.87 -5.45 -16.39
CA PRO A 61 -10.60 -5.57 -17.82
C PRO A 61 -11.13 -4.42 -18.68
N SER A 62 -12.16 -3.71 -18.21
CA SER A 62 -12.72 -2.52 -18.87
C SER A 62 -11.80 -1.29 -18.78
N MET A 63 -10.75 -1.32 -17.96
CA MET A 63 -9.83 -0.21 -17.77
C MET A 63 -8.81 -0.14 -18.93
N GLU A 64 -8.92 0.89 -19.75
CA GLU A 64 -8.01 1.09 -20.89
C GLU A 64 -6.68 1.75 -20.48
N LYS A 65 -6.74 2.75 -19.61
CA LYS A 65 -5.60 3.54 -19.12
C LYS A 65 -5.72 3.76 -17.61
N ILE A 66 -4.58 3.83 -16.94
CA ILE A 66 -4.47 4.10 -15.51
C ILE A 66 -3.37 5.14 -15.26
N ARG A 67 -3.62 6.05 -14.31
CA ARG A 67 -2.64 6.98 -13.78
C ARG A 67 -2.66 6.85 -12.26
N MET A 68 -1.51 6.55 -11.66
CA MET A 68 -1.37 6.53 -10.21
C MET A 68 -1.31 7.97 -9.68
N VAL A 69 -1.96 8.22 -8.56
CA VAL A 69 -1.97 9.52 -7.87
C VAL A 69 -1.77 9.30 -6.38
N ASN A 70 -1.32 10.34 -5.68
CA ASN A 70 -1.34 10.37 -4.22
C ASN A 70 -2.53 11.19 -3.75
N PHE A 71 -2.91 11.01 -2.50
CA PHE A 71 -4.00 11.75 -1.89
C PHE A 71 -3.52 13.13 -1.45
N TRP A 72 -3.50 14.11 -2.35
CA TRP A 72 -3.51 15.54 -2.03
C TRP A 72 -4.14 16.27 -3.23
N ASP A 73 -5.35 16.77 -3.00
CA ASP A 73 -6.43 17.18 -3.92
C ASP A 73 -6.97 16.10 -4.90
#